data_AF-I4DKE0-F1
#
_entry.id   AF-I4DKE0-F1
#
_cell.length_a   1.000
_cell.length_b   1.000
_cell.length_c   1.000
_cell.angle_alpha   90.00
_cell.angle_beta   90.00
_cell.angle_gamma   90.00
#
_symmetry.space_group_name_H-M   'P 1'
#
loop_
_entity.id
_entity.type
_entity.pdbx_description
1 polymer ?
#
loop_
_entity_poly.entity_id
_entity_poly.type
_entity_poly.pdbx_seq_one_letter_code
_entity_poly.pdbx_strand_id
1 'polypeptide(L)'
;MKKLVSIVAEQIDKNRLPSVHPHHSMLYPLTHEFRKAIAARHANLCLEKVQILHKAPYKFGRELQGRLRIGYVSSDFGNHPTSHLMQSVPGLHDRTKVEIFCYALSPDDGTTFRSKVARESENFVDLSQVPCNGKAADKIYADGIHILVNMNGYTKGARNEIFALRPSPIQVMWLGYPGTSGANYMDYIITDGVTSPLELASQYSEKLAYMPHTFFVGDHKQMFPHLQERLILSDKIKSHNSLGILADNVAVINATDLSPLVENTDIKEIKEVVRAARPLVISAKSS
;
A
#
# COMPACT_ATOMS: atom_id res chain seq x y z
N MET A 1 -1.75 -21.61 -21.97
CA MET A 1 -1.63 -20.14 -21.78
C MET A 1 -1.58 -19.34 -23.09
N LYS A 2 -1.06 -19.85 -24.22
CA LYS A 2 -1.01 -19.12 -25.51
C LYS A 2 -2.38 -18.58 -25.98
N LYS A 3 -3.45 -19.37 -25.82
CA LYS A 3 -4.83 -18.97 -26.17
C LYS A 3 -5.35 -17.77 -25.36
N LEU A 4 -4.94 -17.63 -24.10
CA LEU A 4 -5.33 -16.48 -23.27
C LEU A 4 -4.66 -15.21 -23.79
N VAL A 5 -3.36 -15.27 -24.08
CA VAL A 5 -2.61 -14.13 -24.61
C VAL A 5 -3.19 -13.65 -25.94
N SER A 6 -3.54 -14.58 -26.85
CA SER A 6 -4.16 -14.21 -28.13
C SER A 6 -5.53 -13.57 -27.98
N ILE A 7 -6.37 -14.07 -27.06
CA ILE A 7 -7.68 -13.46 -26.77
C ILE A 7 -7.53 -12.04 -26.22
N VAL A 8 -6.60 -11.84 -25.28
CA VAL A 8 -6.33 -10.51 -24.71
C VAL A 8 -5.82 -9.54 -25.78
N ALA A 9 -4.90 -9.99 -26.65
CA ALA A 9 -4.40 -9.19 -27.76
C ALA A 9 -5.54 -8.75 -28.70
N GLU A 10 -6.38 -9.70 -29.14
CA GLU A 10 -7.53 -9.41 -29.99
C GLU A 10 -8.52 -8.44 -29.33
N GLN A 11 -8.76 -8.58 -28.02
CA GLN A 11 -9.64 -7.66 -27.27
C GLN A 11 -9.08 -6.24 -27.22
N ILE A 12 -7.78 -6.10 -26.96
CA ILE A 12 -7.11 -4.79 -26.91
C ILE A 12 -7.15 -4.12 -28.30
N ASP A 13 -6.83 -4.87 -29.35
CA ASP A 13 -6.83 -4.38 -30.75
C ASP A 13 -8.23 -3.96 -31.19
N LYS A 14 -9.27 -4.71 -30.78
CA LYS A 14 -10.68 -4.37 -31.05
C LYS A 14 -11.25 -3.33 -30.10
N ASN A 15 -10.42 -2.68 -29.27
CA ASN A 15 -10.85 -1.63 -28.34
C ASN A 15 -11.92 -2.10 -27.34
N ARG A 16 -11.92 -3.39 -26.98
CA ARG A 16 -12.85 -4.00 -26.01
C ARG A 16 -12.23 -4.04 -24.62
N LEU A 17 -13.07 -4.10 -23.59
CA LEU A 17 -12.61 -4.37 -22.23
C LEU A 17 -12.00 -5.78 -22.17
N PRO A 18 -10.72 -5.93 -21.78
CA PRO A 18 -10.12 -7.26 -21.69
C PRO A 18 -10.78 -8.11 -20.60
N SER A 19 -10.95 -9.41 -20.86
CA SER A 19 -11.51 -10.35 -19.88
C SER A 19 -10.58 -10.61 -18.69
N VAL A 20 -9.29 -10.30 -18.83
CA VAL A 20 -8.32 -10.34 -17.74
C VAL A 20 -8.44 -9.06 -16.93
N HIS A 21 -8.80 -9.20 -15.65
CA HIS A 21 -8.81 -8.08 -14.71
C HIS A 21 -7.38 -7.59 -14.43
N PRO A 22 -7.12 -6.28 -14.23
CA PRO A 22 -5.77 -5.74 -14.04
C PRO A 22 -5.01 -6.44 -12.91
N HIS A 23 -5.67 -6.67 -11.77
CA HIS A 23 -5.09 -7.39 -10.62
C HIS A 23 -4.60 -8.81 -10.97
N HIS A 24 -5.24 -9.51 -11.93
CA HIS A 24 -4.84 -10.86 -12.31
C HIS A 24 -3.80 -10.87 -13.44
N SER A 25 -3.55 -9.74 -14.10
CA SER A 25 -2.65 -9.67 -15.26
C SER A 25 -1.20 -10.04 -14.94
N MET A 26 -0.77 -9.87 -13.68
CA MET A 26 0.55 -10.28 -13.19
C MET A 26 0.72 -11.81 -13.10
N LEU A 27 -0.37 -12.57 -13.01
CA LEU A 27 -0.35 -14.04 -12.87
C LEU A 27 -0.18 -14.75 -14.23
N TYR A 28 -0.30 -14.02 -15.33
CA TYR A 28 -0.24 -14.57 -16.67
C TYR A 28 1.02 -14.11 -17.41
N PRO A 29 1.52 -14.90 -18.39
CA PRO A 29 2.69 -14.57 -19.20
C PRO A 29 2.36 -13.53 -20.27
N LEU A 30 1.80 -12.39 -19.84
CA LEU A 30 1.52 -11.22 -20.67
C LEU A 30 2.78 -10.33 -20.73
N THR A 31 2.91 -9.56 -21.81
CA THR A 31 3.95 -8.52 -21.89
C THR A 31 3.60 -7.37 -20.95
N HIS A 32 4.60 -6.55 -20.59
CA HIS A 32 4.37 -5.33 -19.80
C HIS A 32 3.38 -4.38 -20.48
N GLU A 33 3.45 -4.28 -21.81
CA GLU A 33 2.54 -3.49 -22.63
C GLU A 33 1.09 -3.97 -22.49
N PHE A 34 0.83 -5.28 -22.54
CA PHE A 34 -0.51 -5.81 -22.31
C PHE A 34 -1.01 -5.56 -20.89
N ARG A 35 -0.16 -5.70 -19.86
CA ARG A 35 -0.58 -5.39 -18.48
C ARG A 35 -0.99 -3.92 -18.35
N LYS A 36 -0.17 -3.01 -18.90
CA LYS A 36 -0.47 -1.57 -18.93
C LYS A 36 -1.72 -1.24 -19.73
N ALA A 37 -1.92 -1.88 -20.88
CA ALA A 37 -3.11 -1.69 -21.71
C ALA A 37 -4.39 -2.19 -21.02
N ILE A 38 -4.35 -3.34 -20.34
CA ILE A 38 -5.47 -3.86 -19.55
C ILE A 38 -5.88 -2.85 -18.47
N ALA A 39 -4.91 -2.32 -17.74
CA ALA A 39 -5.13 -1.29 -16.72
C ALA A 39 -5.74 -0.02 -17.34
N ALA A 40 -5.17 0.48 -18.44
CA ALA A 40 -5.68 1.67 -19.14
C ALA A 40 -7.13 1.52 -19.62
N ARG A 41 -7.55 0.32 -20.05
CA ARG A 41 -8.96 0.06 -20.40
C ARG A 41 -9.90 0.20 -19.21
N HIS A 42 -9.49 -0.27 -18.04
CA HIS A 42 -10.28 -0.11 -16.81
C HIS A 42 -10.28 1.35 -16.33
N ALA A 43 -9.18 2.10 -16.53
CA ALA A 43 -9.13 3.53 -16.26
C ALA A 43 -10.11 4.32 -17.15
N ASN A 44 -10.18 4.00 -18.44
CA ASN A 44 -11.08 4.66 -19.39
C ASN A 44 -12.55 4.44 -19.05
N LEU A 45 -12.93 3.25 -18.56
CA LEU A 45 -14.28 3.02 -18.05
C LEU A 45 -14.64 3.97 -16.90
N CYS A 46 -13.68 4.31 -16.04
CA CYS A 46 -13.92 5.29 -14.98
C CYS A 46 -14.16 6.69 -15.56
N LEU A 47 -13.40 7.09 -16.59
CA LEU A 47 -13.59 8.36 -17.31
C LEU A 47 -14.98 8.45 -17.96
N GLU A 48 -15.41 7.39 -18.66
CA GLU A 48 -16.75 7.32 -19.28
C GLU A 48 -17.87 7.49 -18.24
N LYS A 49 -17.75 6.82 -17.09
CA LYS A 49 -18.71 6.93 -15.97
C LYS A 49 -18.75 8.29 -15.31
N VAL A 50 -17.66 9.07 -15.32
CA VAL A 50 -17.67 10.41 -14.71
C VAL A 50 -18.04 11.50 -15.72
N GLN A 51 -17.87 11.24 -17.02
CA GLN A 51 -18.23 12.18 -18.07
C GLN A 51 -19.74 12.50 -18.06
N ILE A 52 -20.59 11.52 -17.72
CA ILE A 52 -22.05 11.72 -17.56
C ILE A 52 -22.41 12.71 -16.44
N LEU A 53 -21.49 13.01 -15.53
CA LEU A 53 -21.72 13.97 -14.45
C LEU A 53 -21.55 15.43 -14.92
N HIS A 54 -20.98 15.65 -16.12
CA HIS A 54 -20.72 16.97 -16.70
C HIS A 54 -20.04 17.96 -15.74
N LYS A 55 -19.18 17.47 -14.84
CA LYS A 55 -18.47 18.33 -13.88
C LYS A 55 -17.40 19.15 -14.59
N ALA A 56 -17.37 20.44 -14.29
CA ALA A 56 -16.27 21.30 -14.69
C ALA A 56 -14.97 20.84 -13.98
N PRO A 57 -13.80 21.00 -14.63
CA PRO A 57 -12.52 20.74 -13.98
C PRO A 57 -12.36 21.59 -12.72
N TYR A 58 -11.86 20.98 -11.64
CA TYR A 58 -11.48 21.68 -10.42
C TYR A 58 -10.32 22.65 -10.68
N LYS A 59 -10.24 23.72 -9.88
CA LYS A 59 -9.21 24.75 -10.01
C LYS A 59 -8.30 24.73 -8.80
N PHE A 60 -6.99 24.72 -9.02
CA PHE A 60 -6.00 24.65 -7.96
C PHE A 60 -5.14 25.90 -7.94
N GLY A 61 -4.83 26.40 -6.72
CA GLY A 61 -3.83 27.43 -6.52
C GLY A 61 -2.44 26.92 -6.86
N ARG A 62 -1.54 27.81 -7.29
CA ARG A 62 -0.14 27.46 -7.59
C ARG A 62 0.76 27.46 -6.35
N GLU A 63 0.39 28.21 -5.33
CA GLU A 63 1.17 28.38 -4.11
C GLU A 63 0.58 27.53 -2.99
N LEU A 64 1.45 26.84 -2.26
CA LEU A 64 1.08 26.15 -1.03
C LEU A 64 0.89 27.20 0.08
N GLN A 65 -0.32 27.28 0.62
CA GLN A 65 -0.63 28.13 1.76
C GLN A 65 -0.80 27.26 3.01
N GLY A 66 0.07 27.45 3.99
CA GLY A 66 0.04 26.68 5.24
C GLY A 66 0.62 25.26 5.10
N ARG A 67 -0.01 24.30 5.77
CA ARG A 67 0.45 22.89 5.80
C ARG A 67 0.10 22.16 4.51
N LEU A 68 0.95 21.21 4.13
CA LEU A 68 0.65 20.27 3.05
C LEU A 68 -0.49 19.34 3.48
N ARG A 69 -1.63 19.42 2.81
CA ARG A 69 -2.77 18.50 3.00
C ARG A 69 -2.64 17.24 2.15
N ILE A 70 -2.58 16.08 2.80
CA ILE A 70 -2.50 14.76 2.15
C ILE A 70 -3.77 13.96 2.47
N GLY A 71 -4.43 13.43 1.44
CA GLY A 71 -5.61 12.59 1.57
C GLY A 71 -5.32 11.14 1.21
N TYR A 72 -5.44 10.21 2.16
CA TYR A 72 -5.37 8.77 1.91
C TYR A 72 -6.77 8.22 1.63
N VAL A 73 -7.01 7.69 0.43
CA VAL A 73 -8.30 7.10 0.05
C VAL A 73 -8.17 5.58 0.03
N SER A 74 -9.00 4.90 0.83
CA SER A 74 -8.96 3.45 0.92
C SER A 74 -10.31 2.84 1.31
N SER A 75 -10.68 1.72 0.68
CA SER A 75 -11.73 0.81 1.20
C SER A 75 -11.27 -0.06 2.37
N ASP A 76 -10.01 0.06 2.78
CA ASP A 76 -9.34 -0.95 3.59
C ASP A 76 -8.91 -0.44 4.97
N PHE A 77 -9.47 0.70 5.41
CA PHE A 77 -9.38 1.16 6.80
C PHE A 77 -10.28 0.29 7.67
N GLY A 78 -9.69 -0.74 8.27
CA GLY A 78 -10.36 -1.85 8.95
C GLY A 78 -9.44 -3.07 9.06
N ASN A 79 -9.98 -4.25 9.33
CA ASN A 79 -9.20 -5.49 9.37
C ASN A 79 -8.84 -6.00 7.97
N HIS A 80 -7.90 -5.32 7.33
CA HIS A 80 -7.39 -5.62 5.99
C HIS A 80 -5.87 -5.48 5.95
N PRO A 81 -5.14 -6.25 5.11
CA PRO A 81 -3.68 -6.15 4.98
C PRO A 81 -3.17 -4.71 4.85
N THR A 82 -3.86 -3.86 4.08
CA THR A 82 -3.52 -2.43 3.97
C THR A 82 -3.37 -1.77 5.34
N SER A 83 -4.34 -1.92 6.24
CA SER A 83 -4.26 -1.36 7.59
C SER A 83 -3.18 -2.04 8.44
N HIS A 84 -2.99 -3.36 8.31
CA HIS A 84 -1.89 -4.07 8.99
C HIS A 84 -0.50 -3.54 8.60
N LEU A 85 -0.39 -2.94 7.41
CA LEU A 85 0.86 -2.37 6.91
C LEU A 85 1.06 -0.91 7.32
N MET A 86 0.02 -0.08 7.24
CA MET A 86 0.18 1.38 7.32
C MET A 86 -0.64 2.11 8.40
N GLN A 87 -1.39 1.43 9.27
CA GLN A 87 -2.28 2.09 10.24
C GLN A 87 -1.61 3.15 11.14
N SER A 88 -0.29 3.06 11.37
CA SER A 88 0.46 4.07 12.13
C SER A 88 0.94 5.26 11.31
N VAL A 89 0.97 5.16 9.97
CA VAL A 89 1.47 6.22 9.09
C VAL A 89 0.69 7.54 9.25
N PRO A 90 -0.66 7.55 9.26
CA PRO A 90 -1.42 8.79 9.47
C PRO A 90 -1.01 9.55 10.74
N GLY A 91 -0.74 8.84 11.84
CA GLY A 91 -0.38 9.43 13.13
C GLY A 91 1.08 9.88 13.24
N LEU A 92 1.97 9.41 12.36
CA LEU A 92 3.41 9.69 12.42
C LEU A 92 3.87 10.86 11.54
N HIS A 93 2.95 11.53 10.83
CA HIS A 93 3.26 12.75 10.09
C HIS A 93 3.62 13.91 11.03
N ASP A 94 4.58 14.74 10.60
CA ASP A 94 4.92 16.00 11.28
C ASP A 94 3.77 16.99 11.13
N ARG A 95 2.93 17.08 12.16
CA ARG A 95 1.75 17.94 12.20
C ARG A 95 2.08 19.43 12.05
N THR A 96 3.33 19.86 12.21
CA THR A 96 3.69 21.27 11.93
C THR A 96 3.77 21.57 10.44
N LYS A 97 3.94 20.55 9.60
CA LYS A 97 4.15 20.68 8.14
C LYS A 97 3.05 20.05 7.31
N VAL A 98 2.44 18.98 7.81
CA VAL A 98 1.47 18.15 7.07
C VAL A 98 0.18 18.06 7.85
N GLU A 99 -0.95 18.10 7.15
CA GLU A 99 -2.29 17.86 7.68
C GLU A 99 -2.88 16.62 6.98
N ILE A 100 -3.29 15.62 7.77
CA ILE A 100 -3.71 14.32 7.24
C ILE A 100 -5.23 14.16 7.20
N PHE A 101 -5.71 13.71 6.05
CA PHE A 101 -7.07 13.29 5.80
C PHE A 101 -7.10 11.80 5.42
N CYS A 102 -7.98 11.03 6.03
CA CYS A 102 -8.26 9.66 5.67
C CYS A 102 -9.71 9.54 5.17
N TYR A 103 -9.88 9.11 3.92
CA TYR A 103 -11.16 8.93 3.25
C TYR A 103 -11.50 7.45 3.14
N ALA A 104 -12.38 6.97 4.02
CA ALA A 104 -12.82 5.58 4.02
C ALA A 104 -13.88 5.35 2.94
N LEU A 105 -13.65 4.37 2.07
CA LEU A 105 -14.66 3.93 1.09
C LEU A 105 -15.54 2.79 1.62
N SER A 106 -15.20 2.24 2.78
CA SER A 106 -15.92 1.18 3.48
C SER A 106 -16.57 1.66 4.78
N PRO A 107 -17.71 1.08 5.17
CA PRO A 107 -18.30 1.28 6.49
C PRO A 107 -17.32 0.89 7.61
N ASP A 108 -17.57 1.39 8.81
CA ASP A 108 -16.84 0.96 10.00
C ASP A 108 -17.10 -0.54 10.27
N ASP A 109 -16.02 -1.30 10.44
CA ASP A 109 -16.07 -2.74 10.75
C ASP A 109 -15.93 -3.05 12.25
N GLY A 110 -15.87 -2.02 13.09
CA GLY A 110 -15.75 -2.12 14.55
C GLY A 110 -14.37 -2.52 15.04
N THR A 111 -13.36 -2.59 14.17
CA THR A 111 -12.04 -3.08 14.56
C THR A 111 -11.13 -1.98 15.13
N THR A 112 -10.11 -2.42 15.88
CA THR A 112 -9.07 -1.55 16.43
C THR A 112 -8.28 -0.85 15.32
N PHE A 113 -8.14 -1.47 14.16
CA PHE A 113 -7.50 -0.88 12.97
C PHE A 113 -8.22 0.37 12.50
N ARG A 114 -9.54 0.28 12.26
CA ARG A 114 -10.40 1.41 11.87
C ARG A 114 -10.37 2.52 12.92
N SER A 115 -10.54 2.13 14.19
CA SER A 115 -10.52 3.06 15.32
C SER A 115 -9.17 3.79 15.48
N LYS A 116 -8.05 3.10 15.25
CA LYS A 116 -6.70 3.70 15.31
C LYS A 116 -6.51 4.73 14.21
N VAL A 117 -6.80 4.37 12.95
CA VAL A 117 -6.67 5.30 11.81
C VAL A 117 -7.55 6.53 12.02
N ALA A 118 -8.81 6.34 12.44
CA ALA A 118 -9.73 7.45 12.69
C ALA A 118 -9.25 8.38 13.82
N ARG A 119 -8.70 7.83 14.90
CA ARG A 119 -8.19 8.62 16.04
C ARG A 119 -6.89 9.37 15.70
N GLU A 120 -6.03 8.77 14.89
CA GLU A 120 -4.68 9.29 14.65
C GLU A 120 -4.58 10.17 13.40
N SER A 121 -5.49 10.01 12.44
CA SER A 121 -5.70 11.00 11.38
C SER A 121 -6.28 12.28 11.97
N GLU A 122 -5.79 13.44 11.51
CA GLU A 122 -6.36 14.73 11.95
C GLU A 122 -7.81 14.89 11.45
N ASN A 123 -8.11 14.32 10.28
CA ASN A 123 -9.43 14.31 9.69
C ASN A 123 -9.75 12.90 9.15
N PHE A 124 -10.85 12.31 9.63
CA PHE A 124 -11.36 11.04 9.11
C PHE A 124 -12.75 11.25 8.49
N VAL A 125 -12.89 10.92 7.22
CA VAL A 125 -14.11 11.14 6.43
C VAL A 125 -14.63 9.81 5.90
N ASP A 126 -15.85 9.45 6.29
CA ASP A 126 -16.51 8.26 5.79
C ASP A 126 -17.23 8.54 4.47
N LEU A 127 -16.59 8.22 3.34
CA LEU A 127 -17.15 8.33 2.01
C LEU A 127 -18.04 7.13 1.64
N SER A 128 -18.10 6.07 2.45
CA SER A 128 -19.06 4.97 2.24
C SER A 128 -20.50 5.46 2.35
N GLN A 129 -20.73 6.50 3.15
CA GLN A 129 -22.01 7.20 3.28
C GLN A 129 -22.29 8.19 2.14
N VAL A 130 -21.34 8.40 1.23
CA VAL A 130 -21.46 9.31 0.07
C VAL A 130 -21.33 8.49 -1.22
N PRO A 131 -22.39 7.79 -1.65
CA PRO A 131 -22.32 6.86 -2.78
C PRO A 131 -22.09 7.57 -4.12
N CYS A 132 -22.52 8.83 -4.26
CA CYS A 132 -22.28 9.61 -5.47
C CYS A 132 -20.80 10.04 -5.56
N ASN A 133 -20.08 9.55 -6.57
CA ASN A 133 -18.67 9.88 -6.81
C ASN A 133 -18.43 11.38 -7.02
N GLY A 134 -19.35 12.09 -7.67
CA GLY A 134 -19.28 13.54 -7.84
C GLY A 134 -19.24 14.28 -6.51
N LYS A 135 -20.16 13.95 -5.59
CA LYS A 135 -20.21 14.55 -4.24
C LYS A 135 -19.01 14.17 -3.38
N ALA A 136 -18.52 12.93 -3.51
CA ALA A 136 -17.30 12.51 -2.82
C ALA A 136 -16.07 13.30 -3.30
N ALA A 137 -15.93 13.52 -4.61
CA ALA A 137 -14.88 14.37 -5.17
C ALA A 137 -15.03 15.83 -4.74
N ASP A 138 -16.25 16.38 -4.69
CA ASP A 138 -16.51 17.74 -4.21
C ASP A 138 -16.06 17.92 -2.76
N LYS A 139 -16.29 16.91 -1.90
CA LYS A 139 -15.84 16.92 -0.51
C LYS A 139 -14.30 16.96 -0.41
N ILE A 140 -13.61 16.09 -1.16
CA ILE A 140 -12.13 16.08 -1.21
C ILE A 140 -11.58 17.42 -1.70
N TYR A 141 -12.20 18.00 -2.74
CA TYR A 141 -11.80 19.31 -3.25
C TYR A 141 -12.03 20.43 -2.22
N ALA A 142 -13.18 20.43 -1.53
CA ALA A 142 -13.48 21.40 -0.49
C ALA A 142 -12.53 21.32 0.71
N ASP A 143 -12.01 20.13 1.01
CA ASP A 143 -10.97 19.94 2.03
C ASP A 143 -9.60 20.51 1.61
N GLY A 144 -9.42 20.86 0.33
CA GLY A 144 -8.19 21.47 -0.18
C GLY A 144 -7.02 20.49 -0.20
N ILE A 145 -7.27 19.22 -0.54
CA ILE A 145 -6.23 18.20 -0.63
C ILE A 145 -5.24 18.55 -1.74
N HIS A 146 -3.94 18.55 -1.41
CA HIS A 146 -2.86 18.84 -2.36
C HIS A 146 -2.34 17.55 -3.01
N ILE A 147 -2.24 16.48 -2.22
CA ILE A 147 -1.82 15.15 -2.68
C ILE A 147 -2.87 14.14 -2.26
N LEU A 148 -3.52 13.51 -3.24
CA LEU A 148 -4.51 12.46 -3.02
C LEU A 148 -3.90 11.09 -3.33
N VAL A 149 -3.84 10.23 -2.34
CA VAL A 149 -3.20 8.92 -2.39
C VAL A 149 -4.25 7.85 -2.61
N ASN A 150 -4.15 7.15 -3.74
CA ASN A 150 -4.95 5.97 -4.07
C ASN A 150 -4.29 4.72 -3.49
N MET A 151 -4.98 4.06 -2.56
CA MET A 151 -4.51 2.84 -1.90
C MET A 151 -5.26 1.58 -2.34
N ASN A 152 -6.08 1.64 -3.39
CA ASN A 152 -6.86 0.51 -3.86
C ASN A 152 -6.44 0.05 -5.26
N GLY A 153 -6.17 0.97 -6.18
CA GLY A 153 -6.04 0.64 -7.60
C GLY A 153 -7.24 -0.16 -8.10
N TYR A 154 -7.00 -1.35 -8.67
CA TYR A 154 -8.07 -2.24 -9.12
C TYR A 154 -8.32 -3.37 -8.13
N THR A 155 -8.68 -3.04 -6.90
CA THR A 155 -9.11 -4.01 -5.86
C THR A 155 -10.58 -3.80 -5.49
N LYS A 156 -11.10 -4.71 -4.65
CA LYS A 156 -12.49 -4.66 -4.17
C LYS A 156 -12.73 -3.35 -3.41
N GLY A 157 -13.84 -2.67 -3.69
CA GLY A 157 -14.22 -1.43 -2.99
C GLY A 157 -13.58 -0.16 -3.56
N ALA A 158 -12.71 -0.26 -4.55
CA ALA A 158 -12.12 0.89 -5.23
C ALA A 158 -13.19 1.78 -5.87
N ARG A 159 -12.99 3.10 -5.76
CA ARG A 159 -13.82 4.14 -6.42
C ARG A 159 -12.93 5.06 -7.24
N ASN A 160 -12.26 4.51 -8.25
CA ASN A 160 -11.33 5.25 -9.11
C ASN A 160 -12.01 6.37 -9.90
N GLU A 161 -13.34 6.36 -10.02
CA GLU A 161 -14.14 7.48 -10.51
C GLU A 161 -13.88 8.78 -9.72
N ILE A 162 -13.58 8.70 -8.41
CA ILE A 162 -13.20 9.87 -7.61
C ILE A 162 -11.90 10.48 -8.15
N PHE A 163 -10.90 9.65 -8.43
CA PHE A 163 -9.61 10.09 -8.98
C PHE A 163 -9.74 10.56 -10.44
N ALA A 164 -10.62 9.94 -11.24
CA ALA A 164 -10.91 10.36 -12.60
C ALA A 164 -11.49 11.78 -12.67
N LEU A 165 -12.22 12.22 -11.63
CA LEU A 165 -12.71 13.60 -11.49
C LEU A 165 -11.62 14.61 -11.11
N ARG A 166 -10.41 14.15 -10.76
CA ARG A 166 -9.24 14.95 -10.35
C ARG A 166 -9.54 16.03 -9.30
N PRO A 167 -10.05 15.70 -8.09
CA PRO A 167 -10.31 16.67 -7.03
C PRO A 167 -9.05 17.19 -6.31
N SER A 168 -7.85 16.71 -6.67
CA SER A 168 -6.56 17.12 -6.13
C SER A 168 -5.59 17.43 -7.27
N PRO A 169 -4.68 18.41 -7.14
CA PRO A 169 -3.74 18.75 -8.20
C PRO A 169 -2.73 17.63 -8.46
N ILE A 170 -2.33 16.91 -7.40
CA ILE A 170 -1.45 15.73 -7.48
C ILE A 170 -2.20 14.50 -6.98
N GLN A 171 -2.16 13.42 -7.75
CA GLN A 171 -2.75 12.14 -7.39
C GLN A 171 -1.71 11.02 -7.55
N VAL A 172 -1.56 10.20 -6.52
CA VAL A 172 -0.48 9.20 -6.46
C VAL A 172 -1.01 7.81 -6.10
N MET A 173 -0.45 6.78 -6.72
CA MET A 173 -0.65 5.38 -6.34
C MET A 173 0.31 5.01 -5.22
N TRP A 174 -0.16 4.33 -4.17
CA TRP A 174 0.71 3.80 -3.13
C TRP A 174 0.17 2.55 -2.44
N LEU A 175 1.08 1.60 -2.21
CA LEU A 175 0.96 0.43 -1.33
C LEU A 175 -0.08 -0.62 -1.74
N GLY A 176 -1.38 -0.30 -1.74
CA GLY A 176 -2.44 -1.32 -1.77
C GLY A 176 -2.72 -1.96 -3.13
N TYR A 177 -2.12 -1.46 -4.21
CA TYR A 177 -2.20 -2.09 -5.53
C TYR A 177 -0.81 -2.31 -6.14
N PRO A 178 -0.38 -3.56 -6.40
CA PRO A 178 0.96 -3.87 -6.87
C PRO A 178 1.06 -3.78 -8.41
N GLY A 179 0.73 -2.61 -8.97
CA GLY A 179 0.78 -2.42 -10.41
C GLY A 179 0.46 -0.99 -10.87
N THR A 180 0.67 -0.75 -12.16
CA THR A 180 0.25 0.49 -12.85
C THR A 180 -1.27 0.65 -12.82
N SER A 181 -1.78 1.85 -12.57
CA SER A 181 -3.18 2.15 -12.80
C SER A 181 -3.51 2.21 -14.30
N GLY A 182 -2.54 2.44 -15.18
CA GLY A 182 -2.81 2.68 -16.60
C GLY A 182 -3.61 3.96 -16.86
N ALA A 183 -3.87 4.77 -15.83
CA ALA A 183 -4.75 5.92 -15.90
C ALA A 183 -3.99 7.21 -16.20
N ASN A 184 -4.54 8.06 -17.08
CA ASN A 184 -4.02 9.40 -17.31
C ASN A 184 -4.32 10.40 -16.18
N TYR A 185 -5.15 10.00 -15.20
CA TYR A 185 -5.50 10.79 -14.05
C TYR A 185 -4.68 10.47 -12.79
N MET A 186 -3.76 9.49 -12.85
CA MET A 186 -2.79 9.24 -11.77
C MET A 186 -1.42 9.76 -12.20
N ASP A 187 -0.84 10.65 -11.41
CA ASP A 187 0.36 11.39 -11.78
C ASP A 187 1.64 10.60 -11.43
N TYR A 188 1.66 10.01 -10.23
CA TYR A 188 2.82 9.25 -9.72
C TYR A 188 2.44 7.89 -9.16
N ILE A 189 3.43 7.00 -9.10
CA ILE A 189 3.43 5.79 -8.29
C ILE A 189 4.59 5.85 -7.30
N ILE A 190 4.28 5.77 -6.01
CA ILE A 190 5.30 5.69 -4.95
C ILE A 190 5.87 4.27 -4.97
N THR A 191 7.16 4.15 -5.30
CA THR A 191 7.88 2.88 -5.48
C THR A 191 9.33 3.02 -5.00
N ASP A 192 10.23 2.12 -5.38
CA ASP A 192 11.66 2.19 -5.10
C ASP A 192 12.50 1.59 -6.24
N GLY A 193 13.82 1.79 -6.19
CA GLY A 193 14.74 1.37 -7.27
C GLY A 193 14.89 -0.14 -7.44
N VAL A 194 14.48 -0.96 -6.45
CA VAL A 194 14.50 -2.43 -6.54
C VAL A 194 13.20 -2.94 -7.14
N THR A 195 12.07 -2.43 -6.65
CA THR A 195 10.72 -2.81 -7.09
C THR A 195 10.43 -2.35 -8.52
N SER A 196 10.85 -1.13 -8.87
CA SER A 196 10.58 -0.51 -10.16
C SER A 196 11.85 0.13 -10.71
N PRO A 197 12.82 -0.66 -11.20
CA PRO A 197 14.04 -0.12 -11.78
C PRO A 197 13.74 0.74 -13.02
N LEU A 198 14.57 1.76 -13.28
CA LEU A 198 14.29 2.81 -14.26
C LEU A 198 14.18 2.26 -15.69
N GLU A 199 14.91 1.19 -16.00
CA GLU A 199 14.91 0.49 -17.28
C GLU A 199 13.52 -0.08 -17.62
N LEU A 200 12.70 -0.36 -16.60
CA LEU A 200 11.35 -0.86 -16.75
C LEU A 200 10.29 0.23 -16.56
N ALA A 201 10.66 1.52 -16.49
CA ALA A 201 9.70 2.61 -16.27
C ALA A 201 8.57 2.65 -17.30
N SER A 202 8.80 2.16 -18.53
CA SER A 202 7.80 2.11 -19.61
C SER A 202 6.57 1.25 -19.27
N GLN A 203 6.69 0.29 -18.33
CA GLN A 203 5.57 -0.55 -17.90
C GLN A 203 4.52 0.20 -17.06
N TYR A 204 4.86 1.39 -16.55
CA TYR A 204 3.96 2.23 -15.75
C TYR A 204 3.40 3.39 -16.59
N SER A 205 2.17 3.80 -16.33
CA SER A 205 1.61 5.04 -16.90
C SER A 205 2.07 6.27 -16.11
N GLU A 206 2.21 6.10 -14.81
CA GLU A 206 2.58 7.10 -13.83
C GLU A 206 4.08 7.37 -13.87
N LYS A 207 4.49 8.53 -13.35
CA LYS A 207 5.90 8.80 -13.06
C LYS A 207 6.33 8.07 -11.80
N LEU A 208 7.55 7.54 -11.78
CA LEU A 208 8.09 6.85 -10.62
C LEU A 208 8.52 7.87 -9.55
N ALA A 209 7.96 7.75 -8.34
CA ALA A 209 8.38 8.52 -7.17
C ALA A 209 9.08 7.58 -6.19
N TYR A 210 10.42 7.64 -6.13
CA TYR A 210 11.21 6.69 -5.33
C TYR A 210 11.27 7.06 -3.85
N MET A 211 10.95 6.07 -3.01
CA MET A 211 11.37 6.01 -1.62
C MET A 211 12.86 5.63 -1.54
N PRO A 212 13.59 6.10 -0.52
CA PRO A 212 15.05 5.91 -0.44
C PRO A 212 15.49 4.47 -0.19
N HIS A 213 14.59 3.60 0.31
CA HIS A 213 14.89 2.20 0.59
C HIS A 213 13.88 1.29 -0.11
N THR A 214 12.68 1.15 0.46
CA THR A 214 11.56 0.48 -0.18
C THR A 214 10.27 1.26 0.02
N PHE A 215 9.34 1.14 -0.92
CA PHE A 215 7.99 1.68 -0.76
C PHE A 215 7.14 0.89 0.23
N PHE A 216 7.53 -0.36 0.51
CA PHE A 216 6.81 -1.28 1.36
C PHE A 216 7.04 -0.93 2.84
N VAL A 217 5.95 -0.89 3.60
CA VAL A 217 5.97 -0.63 5.04
C VAL A 217 5.17 -1.71 5.75
N GLY A 218 5.51 -2.00 7.01
CA GLY A 218 4.73 -2.92 7.83
C GLY A 218 4.65 -2.43 9.27
N ASP A 219 3.47 -2.54 9.89
CA ASP A 219 3.23 -2.09 11.26
C ASP A 219 3.64 -3.15 12.31
N HIS A 220 4.42 -4.15 11.91
CA HIS A 220 4.78 -5.31 12.75
C HIS A 220 5.42 -4.91 14.08
N LYS A 221 6.24 -3.86 14.11
CA LYS A 221 6.87 -3.37 15.34
C LYS A 221 5.84 -2.89 16.37
N GLN A 222 4.68 -2.42 15.92
CA GLN A 222 3.60 -1.87 16.72
C GLN A 222 2.55 -2.95 17.02
N MET A 223 2.24 -3.80 16.05
CA MET A 223 1.27 -4.90 16.19
C MET A 223 1.81 -6.09 16.98
N PHE A 224 3.09 -6.41 16.80
CA PHE A 224 3.70 -7.63 17.34
C PHE A 224 4.97 -7.34 18.16
N PRO A 225 4.93 -6.43 19.15
CA PRO A 225 6.11 -6.12 19.96
C PRO A 225 6.63 -7.34 20.73
N HIS A 226 5.74 -8.27 21.09
CA HIS A 226 6.07 -9.54 21.76
C HIS A 226 6.93 -10.49 20.92
N LEU A 227 7.07 -10.24 19.61
CA LEU A 227 7.93 -11.02 18.72
C LEU A 227 9.35 -10.45 18.60
N GLN A 228 9.64 -9.30 19.23
CA GLN A 228 10.99 -8.71 19.18
C GLN A 228 12.01 -9.55 19.95
N GLU A 229 11.55 -10.24 20.99
CA GLU A 229 12.36 -11.14 21.82
C GLU A 229 11.71 -12.52 21.85
N ARG A 230 12.54 -13.56 22.00
CA ARG A 230 12.08 -14.94 22.06
C ARG A 230 12.98 -15.78 22.97
N LEU A 231 12.39 -16.75 23.66
CA LEU A 231 13.13 -17.81 24.34
C LEU A 231 13.07 -19.08 23.50
N ILE A 232 14.18 -19.81 23.40
CA ILE A 232 14.25 -21.12 22.74
C ILE A 232 14.38 -22.19 23.82
N LEU A 233 13.42 -23.10 23.88
CA LEU A 233 13.48 -24.24 24.78
C LEU A 233 14.34 -25.35 24.19
N SER A 234 15.32 -25.79 24.95
CA SER A 234 16.15 -26.96 24.63
C SER A 234 15.86 -28.11 25.58
N ASP A 235 15.67 -29.31 25.05
CA ASP A 235 15.72 -30.53 25.87
C ASP A 235 17.16 -30.78 26.34
N LYS A 236 17.33 -31.30 27.56
CA LYS A 236 18.64 -31.68 28.12
C LYS A 236 19.36 -32.75 27.26
N ILE A 237 18.61 -33.51 26.45
CA ILE A 237 19.07 -34.74 25.80
C ILE A 237 19.58 -34.53 24.35
N LYS A 238 19.20 -33.44 23.65
CA LYS A 238 19.51 -33.23 22.21
C LYS A 238 20.58 -32.18 21.90
N SER A 239 21.55 -31.96 22.80
CA SER A 239 22.75 -31.17 22.47
C SER A 239 23.75 -31.90 21.56
N HIS A 240 23.47 -33.14 21.16
CA HIS A 240 24.37 -33.97 20.33
C HIS A 240 24.03 -33.96 18.84
N ASN A 241 23.80 -32.78 18.24
CA ASN A 241 24.30 -32.59 16.87
C ASN A 241 25.80 -32.34 17.00
N SER A 242 26.62 -32.94 16.13
CA SER A 242 28.10 -32.94 16.18
C SER A 242 28.77 -31.54 16.18
N LEU A 243 27.98 -30.46 16.10
CA LEU A 243 28.41 -29.05 16.14
C LEU A 243 27.92 -28.27 17.38
N GLY A 244 27.08 -28.84 18.25
CA GLY A 244 26.60 -28.18 19.48
C GLY A 244 25.67 -26.97 19.28
N ILE A 245 25.19 -26.72 18.06
CA ILE A 245 24.34 -25.55 17.73
C ILE A 245 22.87 -25.89 17.99
N LEU A 246 22.22 -25.11 18.86
CA LEU A 246 20.77 -25.18 19.08
C LEU A 246 20.02 -24.57 17.89
N ALA A 247 19.03 -25.29 17.36
CA ALA A 247 18.15 -24.76 16.32
C ALA A 247 17.22 -23.68 16.91
N ASP A 248 17.14 -22.52 16.26
CA ASP A 248 16.50 -21.30 16.78
C ASP A 248 14.99 -21.20 16.48
N ASN A 249 14.38 -22.31 16.05
CA ASN A 249 13.02 -22.37 15.50
C ASN A 249 12.23 -23.62 15.91
N VAL A 250 12.64 -24.33 16.96
CA VAL A 250 12.02 -25.60 17.38
C VAL A 250 10.88 -25.39 18.37
N ALA A 251 11.20 -24.85 19.54
CA ALA A 251 10.25 -24.54 20.60
C ALA A 251 10.50 -23.11 21.06
N VAL A 252 9.65 -22.20 20.60
CA VAL A 252 9.82 -20.75 20.74
C VAL A 252 8.75 -20.21 21.68
N ILE A 253 9.15 -19.42 22.66
CA ILE A 253 8.24 -18.65 23.50
C ILE A 253 8.41 -17.16 23.18
N ASN A 254 7.28 -16.48 22.96
CA ASN A 254 7.20 -15.04 22.78
C ASN A 254 6.22 -14.47 23.80
N ALA A 255 6.57 -13.34 24.41
CA ALA A 255 5.71 -12.62 25.34
C ALA A 255 6.02 -11.12 25.28
N THR A 256 5.09 -10.29 25.77
CA THR A 256 5.33 -8.85 25.93
C THR A 256 6.36 -8.56 27.01
N ASP A 257 6.45 -9.45 28.01
CA ASP A 257 7.44 -9.41 29.08
C ASP A 257 7.91 -10.84 29.34
N LEU A 258 9.19 -11.09 29.06
CA LEU A 258 9.83 -12.38 29.27
C LEU A 258 10.50 -12.47 30.66
N SER A 259 10.60 -11.37 31.40
CA SER A 259 11.33 -11.30 32.69
C SER A 259 10.89 -12.38 33.68
N PRO A 260 9.58 -12.67 33.87
CA PRO A 260 9.16 -13.72 34.78
C PRO A 260 9.63 -15.12 34.38
N LEU A 261 9.73 -15.41 33.08
CA LEU A 261 10.25 -16.70 32.60
C LEU A 261 11.77 -16.74 32.76
N VAL A 262 12.45 -15.64 32.45
CA VAL A 262 13.90 -15.49 32.58
C VAL A 262 14.34 -15.69 34.03
N GLU A 263 13.63 -15.10 34.99
CA GLU A 263 13.94 -15.18 36.42
C GLU A 263 13.71 -16.58 37.02
N ASN A 264 12.79 -17.36 36.44
CA ASN A 264 12.38 -18.67 36.98
C ASN A 264 12.90 -19.86 36.15
N THR A 265 13.82 -19.63 35.21
CA THR A 265 14.40 -20.70 34.36
C THR A 265 15.92 -20.62 34.28
N ASP A 266 16.57 -21.77 34.12
CA ASP A 266 18.02 -21.85 33.90
C ASP A 266 18.37 -21.37 32.48
N ILE A 267 18.74 -20.10 32.34
CA ILE A 267 19.20 -19.54 31.07
C ILE A 267 20.64 -19.98 30.81
N LYS A 268 20.82 -20.76 29.73
CA LYS A 268 22.14 -21.26 29.32
C LYS A 268 22.92 -20.30 28.43
N GLU A 269 22.23 -19.58 27.55
CA GLU A 269 22.84 -18.72 26.55
C GLU A 269 21.93 -17.53 26.27
N ILE A 270 22.51 -16.33 26.21
CA ILE A 270 21.85 -15.12 25.72
C ILE A 270 22.59 -14.70 24.45
N LYS A 271 21.85 -14.66 23.33
CA LYS A 271 22.39 -14.28 22.03
C LYS A 271 21.70 -13.03 21.53
N GLU A 272 22.47 -11.96 21.37
CA GLU A 272 22.00 -10.77 20.67
C GLU A 272 22.01 -11.03 19.16
N VAL A 273 20.85 -10.98 18.53
CA VAL A 273 20.75 -10.99 17.07
C VAL A 273 20.74 -9.53 16.63
N VAL A 274 21.91 -9.05 16.20
CA VAL A 274 22.14 -7.65 15.84
C VAL A 274 21.05 -7.14 14.88
N ARG A 275 20.28 -6.13 15.32
CA ARG A 275 19.55 -5.25 14.40
C ARG A 275 20.60 -4.53 13.57
N ALA A 276 20.68 -4.84 12.27
CA ALA A 276 21.59 -4.10 11.39
C ALA A 276 21.32 -2.59 11.54
N ALA A 277 22.29 -1.86 12.11
CA ALA A 277 22.16 -0.42 12.37
C ALA A 277 22.14 0.41 11.08
N ARG A 278 22.46 -0.23 9.94
CA ARG A 278 22.40 0.35 8.60
C ARG A 278 21.62 -0.62 7.71
N PRO A 279 20.82 -0.11 6.74
CA PRO A 279 20.23 -0.96 5.72
C PRO A 279 21.34 -1.76 5.03
N LEU A 280 21.13 -3.07 4.92
CA LEU A 280 22.03 -3.94 4.16
C LEU A 280 22.04 -3.45 2.71
N VAL A 281 23.21 -3.04 2.22
CA VAL A 281 23.39 -2.71 0.81
C VAL A 281 23.41 -4.02 0.04
N ILE A 282 22.26 -4.39 -0.52
CA ILE A 282 22.15 -5.53 -1.44
C ILE A 282 22.56 -5.01 -2.81
N SER A 283 23.86 -5.09 -3.13
CA SER A 283 24.34 -4.89 -4.49
C SER A 283 24.06 -6.14 -5.32
N ALA A 284 23.48 -5.97 -6.51
CA ALA A 284 23.43 -7.04 -7.49
C ALA A 284 24.86 -7.53 -7.77
N LYS A 285 25.07 -8.86 -7.83
CA LYS A 285 26.32 -9.40 -8.37
C LYS A 285 26.42 -8.87 -9.81
N SER A 286 27.43 -8.04 -10.08
CA SER A 286 27.84 -7.73 -11.44
C SER A 286 28.13 -9.06 -12.15
N SER A 287 27.30 -9.35 -13.16
CA SER A 287 27.47 -10.48 -14.08
C SER A 287 28.74 -10.36 -14.89
#